data_AF-A0A947B622-F1
#
_entry.id   AF-A0A947B622-F1
#
_cell.length_a   1.000
_cell.length_b   1.000
_cell.length_c   1.000
_cell.angle_alpha   90.00
_cell.angle_beta   90.00
_cell.angle_gamma   90.00
#
_symmetry.space_group_name_H-M   'P 1'
#
loop_
_entity.id
_entity.type
_entity.pdbx_description
1 polymer ?
#
loop_
_entity_poly.entity_id
_entity_poly.type
_entity_poly.pdbx_seq_one_letter_code
_entity_poly.pdbx_strand_id
1 'polypeptide(L)'
;MHVLFVQPQPCIRTLKYAEGFRKMDSSIRISFAYVGKTLTEFYGHGDECFEAWFPLGDNPAAELRNIVTANGISLIHSHNAPDTLTNLCIDLFGGEIPIVHDIHDLMSARKTAYEDGLNRTGNGANWREEEQQAIERSDAVITVSDAIFDIVRWQGYRLPEIAQVYANYIPERFIPKTLPQIDQKSTDRPIRIVYEGFISSNGGHYDLRTIFRALAAEGFEVHIYPSRDKADYQTLADTVPNIIYHPSLAPEKLFEEITQY
;
A
#
# COMPACT_ATOMS: atom_id res chain seq x y z
N MET A 1 -0.91 23.14 -10.95
CA MET A 1 -0.86 21.79 -11.59
C MET A 1 -1.95 20.94 -10.97
N HIS A 2 -2.64 20.08 -11.72
CA HIS A 2 -3.65 19.17 -11.17
C HIS A 2 -3.27 17.71 -11.46
N VAL A 3 -2.99 16.94 -10.41
CA VAL A 3 -2.64 15.52 -10.48
C VAL A 3 -3.88 14.68 -10.21
N LEU A 4 -4.17 13.74 -11.12
CA LEU A 4 -5.18 12.71 -10.91
C LEU A 4 -4.50 11.39 -10.55
N PHE A 5 -4.72 10.91 -9.33
CA PHE A 5 -4.37 9.54 -8.96
C PHE A 5 -5.42 8.58 -9.49
N VAL A 6 -5.02 7.46 -10.08
CA VAL A 6 -5.94 6.45 -10.65
C VAL A 6 -5.56 5.07 -10.13
N GLN A 7 -6.45 4.41 -9.39
CA GLN A 7 -6.18 3.09 -8.78
C GLN A 7 -7.46 2.26 -8.63
N PRO A 8 -7.41 0.92 -8.74
CA PRO A 8 -8.57 0.10 -8.42
C PRO A 8 -9.02 0.28 -6.95
N GLN A 9 -8.05 0.26 -6.04
CA GLN A 9 -8.20 0.57 -4.62
C GLN A 9 -7.06 1.51 -4.20
N PRO A 10 -7.31 2.47 -3.30
CA PRO A 10 -6.28 3.33 -2.78
C PRO A 10 -5.34 2.58 -1.85
N CYS A 11 -4.05 2.90 -1.95
CA CYS A 11 -3.03 2.39 -1.04
C CYS A 11 -2.49 3.50 -0.12
N ILE A 12 -1.92 3.11 1.02
CA ILE A 12 -1.32 4.05 1.97
C ILE A 12 -0.19 4.88 1.34
N ARG A 13 0.47 4.37 0.28
CA ARG A 13 1.52 5.09 -0.43
C ARG A 13 0.99 6.33 -1.15
N THR A 14 -0.23 6.27 -1.69
CA THR A 14 -0.86 7.43 -2.33
C THR A 14 -1.15 8.55 -1.34
N LEU A 15 -1.59 8.20 -0.13
CA LEU A 15 -1.76 9.16 0.96
C LEU A 15 -0.44 9.89 1.25
N LYS A 16 0.67 9.16 1.31
CA LYS A 16 2.01 9.73 1.56
C LYS A 16 2.45 10.69 0.46
N TYR A 17 2.16 10.39 -0.80
CA TYR A 17 2.38 11.36 -1.89
C TYR A 17 1.52 12.60 -1.73
N ALA A 18 0.23 12.45 -1.44
CA ALA A 18 -0.67 13.58 -1.28
C ALA A 18 -0.23 14.52 -0.15
N GLU A 19 0.20 13.97 0.97
CA GLU A 19 0.81 14.73 2.06
C GLU A 19 2.10 15.42 1.66
N GLY A 20 2.99 14.71 0.95
CA GLY A 20 4.24 15.27 0.44
C GLY A 20 4.03 16.45 -0.51
N PHE A 21 3.14 16.30 -1.49
CA PHE A 21 2.79 17.38 -2.42
C PHE A 21 2.20 18.59 -1.71
N ARG A 22 1.27 18.38 -0.78
CA ARG A 22 0.66 19.48 -0.02
C ARG A 22 1.66 20.23 0.85
N LYS A 23 2.67 19.54 1.40
CA LYS A 23 3.77 20.17 2.14
C LYS A 23 4.73 20.93 1.23
N MET A 24 4.97 20.43 0.01
CA MET A 24 5.93 21.02 -0.93
C MET A 24 5.36 22.27 -1.62
N ASP A 25 4.13 22.19 -2.12
CA ASP A 25 3.48 23.27 -2.87
C ASP A 25 1.96 23.13 -2.77
N SER A 26 1.33 24.05 -2.03
CA SER A 26 -0.12 24.08 -1.83
C SER A 26 -0.92 24.40 -3.09
N SER A 27 -0.28 24.82 -4.18
CA SER A 27 -0.94 25.07 -5.47
C SER A 27 -1.12 23.79 -6.30
N ILE A 28 -0.48 22.68 -5.90
CA ILE A 28 -0.71 21.37 -6.51
C ILE A 28 -2.06 20.85 -6.03
N ARG A 29 -3.01 20.77 -6.96
CA ARG A 29 -4.32 20.17 -6.74
C ARG A 29 -4.21 18.67 -6.96
N ILE A 30 -4.91 17.89 -6.14
CA ILE A 30 -4.82 16.44 -6.15
C ILE A 30 -6.22 15.85 -6.07
N SER A 31 -6.57 15.02 -7.04
CA SER A 31 -7.82 14.26 -7.04
C SER A 31 -7.55 12.77 -7.19
N PHE A 32 -8.56 11.95 -6.89
CA PHE A 32 -8.44 10.49 -6.93
C PHE A 32 -9.59 9.88 -7.73
N ALA A 33 -9.29 9.02 -8.70
CA ALA A 33 -10.25 8.17 -9.39
C ALA A 33 -10.07 6.71 -9.01
N TYR A 34 -11.17 6.03 -8.64
CA TYR A 34 -11.13 4.70 -8.04
C TYR A 34 -12.29 3.79 -8.42
N VAL A 35 -12.13 2.47 -8.28
CA VAL A 35 -13.21 1.50 -8.52
C VAL A 35 -13.84 1.03 -7.21
N GLY A 36 -13.01 0.75 -6.21
CA GLY A 36 -13.44 0.14 -4.97
C GLY A 36 -13.87 1.14 -3.89
N LYS A 37 -13.03 1.29 -2.87
CA LYS A 37 -13.27 2.11 -1.68
C LYS A 37 -12.38 3.34 -1.66
N THR A 38 -12.71 4.33 -0.83
CA THR A 38 -11.83 5.47 -0.53
C THR A 38 -10.77 5.12 0.53
N LEU A 39 -9.83 6.03 0.81
CA LEU A 39 -8.84 5.82 1.88
C LEU A 39 -9.54 5.76 3.24
N THR A 40 -10.52 6.63 3.52
CA THR A 40 -11.26 6.60 4.78
C THR A 40 -12.02 5.29 4.97
N GLU A 41 -12.64 4.77 3.92
CA GLU A 41 -13.37 3.49 3.98
C GLU A 41 -12.44 2.28 4.22
N PHE A 42 -11.16 2.38 3.84
CA PHE A 42 -10.21 1.27 3.95
C PHE A 42 -9.29 1.37 5.18
N TYR A 43 -8.79 2.56 5.47
CA TYR A 43 -7.81 2.88 6.53
C TYR A 43 -8.35 3.80 7.63
N GLY A 44 -9.60 4.26 7.53
CA GLY A 44 -10.23 5.14 8.51
C GLY A 44 -9.87 6.63 8.40
N HIS A 45 -8.96 7.00 7.48
CA HIS A 45 -8.53 8.39 7.24
C HIS A 45 -7.89 8.53 5.85
N GLY A 46 -7.69 9.77 5.39
CA GLY A 46 -6.85 10.11 4.24
C GLY A 46 -7.60 10.78 3.09
N ASP A 47 -8.93 10.72 3.06
CA ASP A 47 -9.72 11.36 1.99
C ASP A 47 -9.56 12.88 1.99
N GLU A 48 -9.35 13.48 3.16
CA GLU A 48 -9.13 14.92 3.37
C GLU A 48 -7.84 15.44 2.71
N CYS A 49 -6.96 14.54 2.26
CA CYS A 49 -5.76 14.90 1.52
C CYS A 49 -6.04 15.25 0.04
N PHE A 50 -7.22 14.91 -0.48
CA PHE A 50 -7.60 15.08 -1.88
C PHE A 50 -8.74 16.10 -2.01
N GLU A 51 -8.74 16.84 -3.11
CA GLU A 51 -9.78 17.82 -3.43
C GLU A 51 -11.08 17.14 -3.86
N ALA A 52 -10.97 16.03 -4.59
CA ALA A 52 -12.10 15.27 -5.09
C ALA A 52 -11.80 13.77 -5.20
N TRP A 53 -12.86 12.99 -5.02
CA TRP A 53 -12.89 11.54 -5.18
C TRP A 53 -13.92 11.19 -6.25
N PHE A 54 -13.48 10.44 -7.27
CA PHE A 54 -14.28 10.09 -8.44
C PHE A 54 -14.43 8.57 -8.55
N PRO A 55 -15.60 8.01 -8.23
CA PRO A 55 -15.86 6.60 -8.47
C PRO A 55 -16.00 6.35 -9.97
N LEU A 56 -15.20 5.42 -10.50
CA LEU A 56 -15.16 5.06 -11.93
C LEU A 56 -16.33 4.17 -12.37
N GLY A 57 -16.95 3.47 -11.41
CA GLY A 57 -18.11 2.61 -11.65
C GLY A 57 -17.88 1.54 -12.71
N ASP A 58 -18.95 1.17 -13.42
CA ASP A 58 -18.94 0.08 -14.41
C ASP A 58 -18.35 0.49 -15.76
N ASN A 59 -18.21 1.79 -16.03
CA ASN A 59 -17.62 2.31 -17.26
C ASN A 59 -16.45 3.29 -16.97
N PRO A 60 -15.31 2.77 -16.49
CA PRO A 60 -14.15 3.61 -16.17
C PRO A 60 -13.68 4.48 -17.33
N ALA A 61 -13.81 4.01 -18.58
CA ALA A 61 -13.33 4.74 -19.75
C ALA A 61 -14.14 6.01 -20.06
N ALA A 62 -15.46 5.96 -19.88
CA ALA A 62 -16.31 7.14 -20.04
C ALA A 62 -16.09 8.13 -18.89
N GLU A 63 -16.00 7.60 -17.67
CA GLU A 63 -15.87 8.44 -16.48
C GLU A 63 -14.51 9.16 -16.44
N LEU A 64 -13.42 8.48 -16.77
CA LEU A 64 -12.10 9.12 -16.88
C LEU A 64 -12.10 10.28 -17.88
N ARG A 65 -12.75 10.15 -19.04
CA ARG A 65 -12.86 11.25 -20.01
C ARG A 65 -13.61 12.44 -19.44
N ASN A 66 -14.71 12.20 -18.72
CA ASN A 66 -15.48 13.25 -18.06
C ASN A 66 -14.63 13.97 -17.01
N ILE A 67 -13.95 13.22 -16.14
CA ILE A 67 -13.09 13.76 -15.08
C ILE A 67 -12.00 14.64 -15.71
N VAL A 68 -11.27 14.12 -16.70
CA VAL A 68 -10.16 14.84 -17.34
C VAL A 68 -10.64 16.15 -17.97
N THR A 69 -11.74 16.08 -18.73
CA THR A 69 -12.30 17.26 -19.44
C THR A 69 -12.81 18.32 -18.46
N ALA A 70 -13.47 17.90 -17.37
CA ALA A 70 -14.10 18.82 -16.43
C ALA A 70 -13.12 19.46 -15.44
N ASN A 71 -11.98 18.81 -15.15
CA ASN A 71 -11.11 19.19 -14.02
C ASN A 71 -9.74 19.75 -14.43
N GLY A 72 -9.42 19.79 -15.73
CA GLY A 72 -8.15 20.33 -16.22
C GLY A 72 -6.94 19.55 -15.71
N ILE A 73 -7.02 18.21 -15.79
CA ILE A 73 -5.96 17.31 -15.32
C ILE A 73 -4.68 17.54 -16.13
N SER A 74 -3.57 17.74 -15.42
CA SER A 74 -2.26 18.04 -16.01
C SER A 74 -1.28 16.86 -15.93
N LEU A 75 -1.56 15.88 -15.06
CA LEU A 75 -0.74 14.68 -14.85
C LEU A 75 -1.65 13.55 -14.36
N ILE A 76 -1.47 12.36 -14.87
CA ILE A 76 -2.09 11.14 -14.34
C ILE A 76 -1.01 10.33 -13.62
N HIS A 77 -1.25 10.00 -12.36
CA HIS A 77 -0.38 9.16 -11.54
C HIS A 77 -1.11 7.86 -11.20
N SER A 78 -0.90 6.84 -12.03
CA SER A 78 -1.58 5.55 -11.90
C SER A 78 -0.74 4.59 -11.06
N HIS A 79 -1.36 3.91 -10.10
CA HIS A 79 -0.66 2.91 -9.30
C HIS A 79 -1.24 1.53 -9.50
N ASN A 80 -0.36 0.58 -9.15
CA ASN A 80 -0.68 -0.74 -8.66
C ASN A 80 -1.15 -1.74 -9.73
N ALA A 81 -1.06 -2.99 -9.33
CA ALA A 81 -1.49 -4.13 -10.09
C ALA A 81 -2.98 -4.46 -9.87
N PRO A 82 -3.60 -5.14 -10.84
CA PRO A 82 -3.16 -5.25 -12.22
C PRO A 82 -3.23 -3.89 -12.91
N ASP A 83 -2.40 -3.75 -13.94
CA ASP A 83 -2.10 -2.47 -14.56
C ASP A 83 -3.18 -2.03 -15.58
N THR A 84 -4.36 -2.67 -15.54
CA THR A 84 -5.49 -2.41 -16.43
C THR A 84 -5.89 -0.93 -16.46
N LEU A 85 -5.96 -0.25 -15.30
CA LEU A 85 -6.30 1.18 -15.26
C LEU A 85 -5.17 2.07 -15.80
N THR A 86 -3.91 1.69 -15.60
CA THR A 86 -2.78 2.40 -16.20
C THR A 86 -2.85 2.31 -17.73
N ASN A 87 -3.05 1.10 -18.26
CA ASN A 87 -3.21 0.89 -19.70
C ASN A 87 -4.42 1.64 -20.26
N LEU A 88 -5.54 1.67 -19.54
CA LEU A 88 -6.70 2.47 -19.92
C LEU A 88 -6.36 3.96 -19.99
N CYS A 89 -5.64 4.51 -19.02
CA CYS A 89 -5.19 5.91 -19.08
C CYS A 89 -4.28 6.17 -20.29
N ILE A 90 -3.37 5.24 -20.61
CA ILE A 90 -2.46 5.34 -21.77
C ILE A 90 -3.27 5.34 -23.06
N ASP A 91 -4.22 4.42 -23.21
CA ASP A 91 -5.05 4.33 -24.41
C ASP A 91 -5.95 5.56 -24.61
N LEU A 92 -6.35 6.23 -23.52
CA LEU A 92 -7.22 7.39 -23.56
C LEU A 92 -6.49 8.72 -23.74
N PHE A 93 -5.31 8.87 -23.14
CA PHE A 93 -4.68 10.18 -22.96
C PHE A 93 -3.18 10.21 -23.31
N GLY A 94 -2.61 9.08 -23.75
CA GLY A 94 -1.20 8.99 -24.12
C GLY A 94 -0.82 10.02 -25.20
N GLY A 95 0.25 10.76 -24.95
CA GLY A 95 0.70 11.87 -25.81
C GLY A 95 -0.03 13.20 -25.60
N GLU A 96 -1.09 13.24 -24.79
CA GLU A 96 -1.81 14.46 -24.42
C GLU A 96 -1.57 14.87 -22.97
N ILE A 97 -1.66 13.90 -22.05
CA ILE A 97 -1.44 14.09 -20.62
C ILE A 97 -0.33 13.13 -20.19
N PRO A 98 0.75 13.59 -19.54
CA PRO A 98 1.80 12.70 -19.07
C PRO A 98 1.26 11.69 -18.04
N ILE A 99 1.68 10.44 -18.18
CA ILE A 99 1.25 9.31 -17.35
C ILE A 99 2.47 8.74 -16.60
N VAL A 100 2.38 8.78 -15.28
CA VAL A 100 3.33 8.13 -14.37
C VAL A 100 2.73 6.81 -13.92
N HIS A 101 3.47 5.72 -14.11
CA HIS A 101 3.11 4.42 -13.57
C HIS A 101 3.97 4.09 -12.33
N ASP A 102 3.33 4.00 -11.16
CA ASP A 102 3.98 3.66 -9.89
C ASP A 102 3.76 2.18 -9.53
N ILE A 103 4.88 1.45 -9.49
CA ILE A 103 4.98 0.00 -9.40
C ILE A 103 5.39 -0.38 -8.00
N HIS A 104 4.46 -0.95 -7.24
CA HIS A 104 4.71 -1.46 -5.90
C HIS A 104 5.06 -2.96 -5.92
N ASP A 105 4.32 -3.70 -6.73
CA ASP A 105 4.45 -5.14 -6.95
C ASP A 105 4.36 -5.40 -8.45
N LEU A 106 5.03 -6.45 -8.91
CA LEU A 106 4.90 -6.97 -10.27
C LEU A 106 4.09 -8.27 -10.20
N MET A 107 2.96 -8.33 -10.89
CA MET A 107 2.14 -9.54 -10.94
C MET A 107 2.92 -10.71 -11.52
N SER A 108 3.82 -10.43 -12.47
CA SER A 108 4.71 -11.42 -13.08
C SER A 108 5.73 -12.04 -12.10
N ALA A 109 6.02 -11.36 -10.99
CA ALA A 109 7.00 -11.81 -9.98
C ALA A 109 6.36 -12.53 -8.79
N ARG A 110 5.03 -12.49 -8.66
CA ARG A 110 4.32 -13.09 -7.51
C ARG A 110 4.27 -14.61 -7.60
N LYS A 111 4.49 -15.26 -6.45
CA LYS A 111 4.29 -16.72 -6.27
C LYS A 111 3.03 -17.06 -5.46
N THR A 112 2.35 -16.04 -4.95
CA THR A 112 1.13 -16.15 -4.16
C THR A 112 -0.03 -15.51 -4.92
N ALA A 113 -1.27 -15.89 -4.57
CA ALA A 113 -2.44 -15.22 -5.10
C ALA A 113 -2.38 -13.70 -4.82
N TYR A 114 -2.94 -12.91 -5.73
CA TYR A 114 -3.13 -11.48 -5.56
C TYR A 114 -4.57 -11.19 -5.16
N GLU A 115 -4.72 -10.45 -4.07
CA GLU A 115 -5.99 -9.98 -3.56
C GLU A 115 -5.91 -8.46 -3.49
N ASP A 116 -6.63 -7.77 -4.36
CA ASP A 116 -6.82 -6.32 -4.30
C ASP A 116 -8.13 -5.94 -3.62
N GLY A 117 -8.76 -6.87 -2.91
CA GLY A 117 -10.06 -6.62 -2.26
C GLY A 117 -11.22 -6.40 -3.23
N LEU A 118 -11.03 -6.62 -4.53
CA LEU A 118 -12.10 -6.69 -5.52
C LEU A 118 -12.37 -8.17 -5.83
N ASN A 119 -13.63 -8.60 -5.76
CA ASN A 119 -14.03 -9.95 -6.14
C ASN A 119 -13.97 -10.11 -7.67
N ARG A 120 -12.77 -10.26 -8.22
CA ARG A 120 -12.60 -10.46 -9.66
C ARG A 120 -12.88 -11.90 -10.03
N THR A 121 -13.82 -12.09 -10.95
CA THR A 121 -14.25 -13.40 -11.47
C THR A 121 -13.48 -13.84 -12.72
N GLY A 122 -12.41 -13.14 -13.09
CA GLY A 122 -11.62 -13.42 -14.28
C GLY A 122 -10.43 -14.34 -14.00
N ASN A 123 -10.15 -15.26 -14.93
CA ASN A 123 -8.84 -15.90 -15.03
C ASN A 123 -7.77 -14.80 -15.22
N GLY A 124 -6.61 -14.95 -14.59
CA GLY A 124 -5.45 -14.04 -14.70
C GLY A 124 -4.84 -14.00 -16.11
N ALA A 125 -5.66 -13.72 -17.12
CA ALA A 125 -5.31 -13.68 -18.51
C ALA A 125 -4.47 -12.43 -18.77
N ASN A 126 -3.17 -12.68 -18.81
CA ASN A 126 -2.11 -11.84 -19.32
C ASN A 126 -1.69 -10.61 -18.51
N TRP A 127 -1.61 -10.72 -17.18
CA TRP A 127 -0.97 -9.70 -16.33
C TRP A 127 0.42 -9.31 -16.81
N ARG A 128 1.17 -10.24 -17.41
CA ARG A 128 2.50 -9.94 -17.96
C ARG A 128 2.42 -8.99 -19.16
N GLU A 129 1.43 -9.16 -20.03
CA GLU A 129 1.21 -8.24 -21.15
C GLU A 129 0.71 -6.89 -20.65
N GLU A 130 -0.24 -6.87 -19.70
CA GLU A 130 -0.71 -5.61 -19.10
C GLU A 130 0.44 -4.85 -18.42
N GLU A 131 1.26 -5.55 -17.63
CA GLU A 131 2.44 -5.01 -16.95
C GLU A 131 3.45 -4.48 -17.95
N GLN A 132 3.78 -5.25 -18.99
CA GLN A 132 4.68 -4.80 -20.04
C GLN A 132 4.15 -3.54 -20.74
N GLN A 133 2.87 -3.52 -21.13
CA GLN A 133 2.28 -2.36 -21.79
C GLN A 133 2.30 -1.12 -20.90
N ALA A 134 1.95 -1.27 -19.63
CA ALA A 134 1.92 -0.16 -18.68
C ALA A 134 3.32 0.42 -18.44
N ILE A 135 4.33 -0.45 -18.32
CA ILE A 135 5.72 -0.03 -18.13
C ILE A 135 6.28 0.63 -19.39
N GLU A 136 6.12 0.00 -20.56
CA GLU A 136 6.80 0.42 -21.78
C GLU A 136 6.15 1.59 -22.51
N ARG A 137 4.88 1.89 -22.19
CA ARG A 137 4.09 2.95 -22.85
C ARG A 137 3.77 4.13 -21.95
N SER A 138 4.08 4.07 -20.64
CA SER A 138 3.98 5.23 -19.75
C SER A 138 5.09 6.24 -20.05
N ASP A 139 4.83 7.53 -19.80
CA ASP A 139 5.83 8.59 -19.98
C ASP A 139 6.91 8.54 -18.89
N ALA A 140 6.54 8.05 -17.70
CA ALA A 140 7.47 7.80 -16.62
C ALA A 140 7.08 6.58 -15.79
N VAL A 141 8.09 5.94 -15.20
CA VAL A 141 7.93 4.81 -14.29
C VAL A 141 8.58 5.13 -12.95
N ILE A 142 7.87 4.80 -11.87
CA ILE A 142 8.40 4.80 -10.51
C ILE A 142 8.32 3.38 -9.96
N THR A 143 9.39 2.88 -9.34
CA THR A 143 9.35 1.64 -8.57
C THR A 143 9.57 1.91 -7.09
N VAL A 144 8.99 1.06 -6.23
CA VAL A 144 9.09 1.21 -4.77
C VAL A 144 10.47 0.82 -4.20
N SER A 145 11.28 0.06 -4.96
CA SER A 145 12.61 -0.37 -4.53
C SER A 145 13.52 -0.70 -5.72
N ASP A 146 14.82 -0.72 -5.47
CA ASP A 146 15.82 -1.21 -6.42
C ASP A 146 15.55 -2.67 -6.81
N ALA A 147 15.09 -3.50 -5.87
CA ALA A 147 14.78 -4.91 -6.15
C ALA A 147 13.65 -5.05 -7.20
N ILE A 148 12.57 -4.26 -7.08
CA ILE A 148 11.50 -4.26 -8.09
C ILE A 148 12.02 -3.71 -9.42
N PHE A 149 12.83 -2.67 -9.38
CA PHE A 149 13.45 -2.08 -10.58
C PHE A 149 14.35 -3.07 -11.34
N ASP A 150 15.15 -3.84 -10.61
CA ASP A 150 16.01 -4.88 -11.16
C ASP A 150 15.19 -6.02 -11.76
N ILE A 151 14.05 -6.38 -11.15
CA ILE A 151 13.13 -7.36 -11.75
C ILE A 151 12.56 -6.83 -13.07
N VAL A 152 12.10 -5.57 -13.12
CA VAL A 152 11.63 -4.94 -14.38
C VAL A 152 12.70 -5.02 -15.47
N ARG A 153 13.95 -4.70 -15.13
CA ARG A 153 15.09 -4.79 -16.07
C ARG A 153 15.39 -6.22 -16.49
N TRP A 154 15.35 -7.17 -15.56
CA TRP A 154 15.62 -8.58 -15.83
C TRP A 154 14.53 -9.24 -16.71
N GLN A 155 13.28 -8.78 -16.60
CA GLN A 155 12.19 -9.19 -17.49
C GLN A 155 12.39 -8.66 -18.93
N GLY A 156 13.31 -7.72 -19.14
CA GLY A 156 13.63 -7.17 -20.46
C GLY A 156 12.65 -6.10 -20.94
N TYR A 157 11.85 -5.51 -20.06
CA TYR A 157 10.92 -4.44 -20.43
C TYR A 157 11.68 -3.18 -20.85
N ARG A 158 11.19 -2.51 -21.90
CA ARG A 158 11.74 -1.23 -22.35
C ARG A 158 11.27 -0.08 -21.45
N LEU A 159 12.11 0.33 -20.51
CA LEU A 159 11.85 1.47 -19.64
C LEU A 159 11.74 2.81 -20.42
N PRO A 160 10.86 3.73 -20.00
CA PRO A 160 10.85 5.10 -20.51
C PRO A 160 12.09 5.88 -20.07
N GLU A 161 12.29 7.07 -20.65
CA GLU A 161 13.42 7.94 -20.33
C GLU A 161 13.45 8.29 -18.83
N ILE A 162 12.28 8.53 -18.24
CA ILE A 162 12.13 8.82 -16.82
C ILE A 162 11.72 7.54 -16.09
N ALA A 163 12.70 6.83 -15.54
CA ALA A 163 12.47 5.65 -14.71
C ALA A 163 13.27 5.77 -13.40
N GLN A 164 12.60 5.83 -12.26
CA GLN A 164 13.24 6.10 -10.97
C GLN A 164 12.73 5.18 -9.85
N VAL A 165 13.61 4.96 -8.87
CA VAL A 165 13.24 4.33 -7.61
C VAL A 165 12.81 5.41 -6.64
N TYR A 166 11.60 5.31 -6.11
CA TYR A 166 11.12 6.15 -5.01
C TYR A 166 10.58 5.27 -3.89
N ALA A 167 11.34 5.15 -2.81
CA ALA A 167 11.04 4.25 -1.70
C ALA A 167 9.71 4.57 -1.00
N ASN A 168 9.17 3.60 -0.26
CA ASN A 168 8.02 3.82 0.61
C ASN A 168 8.47 4.47 1.92
N TYR A 169 8.36 5.81 2.00
CA TYR A 169 8.75 6.58 3.19
C TYR A 169 7.71 6.53 4.31
N ILE A 170 8.10 6.88 5.52
CA ILE A 170 7.16 7.12 6.62
C ILE A 170 6.85 8.63 6.70
N PRO A 171 5.58 9.02 6.86
CA PRO A 171 5.25 10.41 7.17
C PRO A 171 5.95 10.89 8.44
N GLU A 172 6.47 12.11 8.40
CA GLU A 172 7.17 12.74 9.53
C GLU A 172 6.34 12.76 10.83
N ARG A 173 5.01 12.88 10.73
CA ARG A 173 4.12 12.87 11.92
C ARG A 173 4.16 11.55 12.69
N PHE A 174 4.55 10.45 12.04
CA PHE A 174 4.66 9.14 12.66
C PHE A 174 6.07 8.86 13.22
N ILE A 175 7.03 9.75 12.98
CA ILE A 175 8.37 9.62 13.55
C ILE A 175 8.31 10.00 15.04
N PRO A 176 8.63 9.08 15.96
CA PRO A 176 8.65 9.39 17.39
C PRO A 176 9.65 10.51 17.69
N LYS A 177 9.22 11.54 18.42
CA LYS A 177 10.08 12.67 18.79
C LYS A 177 11.08 12.32 19.90
N THR A 178 10.75 11.32 20.70
CA THR A 178 11.54 10.84 21.82
C THR A 178 11.44 9.33 21.88
N LEU A 179 12.59 8.67 21.96
CA LEU A 179 12.66 7.23 22.24
C LEU A 179 12.76 7.03 23.75
N PRO A 180 12.07 6.02 24.32
CA PRO A 180 12.21 5.70 25.72
C PRO A 180 13.64 5.25 26.03
N GLN A 181 14.07 5.47 27.28
CA GLN A 181 15.34 4.91 27.73
C GLN A 181 15.20 3.39 27.85
N ILE A 182 16.06 2.66 27.14
CA ILE A 182 16.13 1.19 27.26
C ILE A 182 16.57 0.87 28.69
N ASP A 183 15.72 0.18 29.44
CA ASP A 183 16.05 -0.29 30.78
C ASP A 183 17.02 -1.48 30.69
N GLN A 184 18.31 -1.18 30.69
CA GLN A 184 19.39 -2.18 30.65
C GLN A 184 19.50 -3.03 31.92
N LYS A 185 18.74 -2.74 32.99
CA LYS A 185 18.87 -3.42 34.28
C LYS A 185 18.11 -4.75 34.36
N SER A 186 17.33 -5.07 33.34
CA SER A 186 16.48 -6.26 33.36
C SER A 186 17.12 -7.44 32.62
N THR A 187 18.18 -8.03 33.19
CA THR A 187 18.79 -9.26 32.64
C THR A 187 17.88 -10.48 32.70
N ASP A 188 16.79 -10.41 33.48
CA ASP A 188 15.86 -11.52 33.72
C ASP A 188 14.56 -11.43 32.90
N ARG A 189 14.42 -10.42 32.01
CA ARG A 189 13.21 -10.34 31.15
C ARG A 189 13.36 -11.21 29.91
N PRO A 190 12.29 -11.91 29.49
CA PRO A 190 12.28 -12.61 28.22
C PRO A 190 12.48 -11.63 27.06
N ILE A 191 13.05 -12.13 25.96
CA ILE A 191 13.15 -11.36 24.72
C ILE A 191 11.74 -11.09 24.21
N ARG A 192 11.43 -9.82 23.98
CA ARG A 192 10.14 -9.38 23.46
C ARG A 192 10.17 -9.30 21.94
N ILE A 193 9.20 -9.91 21.29
CA ILE A 193 8.99 -9.87 19.85
C ILE A 193 7.68 -9.14 19.60
N VAL A 194 7.73 -8.11 18.76
CA VAL A 194 6.53 -7.37 18.37
C VAL A 194 6.16 -7.74 16.93
N TYR A 195 4.92 -8.16 16.74
CA TYR A 195 4.31 -8.30 15.43
C TYR A 195 3.27 -7.20 15.23
N GLU A 196 3.42 -6.46 14.13
CA GLU A 196 2.47 -5.48 13.66
C GLU A 196 1.97 -5.91 12.28
N GLY A 197 0.66 -5.87 12.08
CA GLY A 197 0.07 -6.02 10.75
C GLY A 197 -1.13 -6.94 10.69
N PHE A 198 -1.44 -7.37 9.46
CA PHE A 198 -2.60 -8.21 9.19
C PHE A 198 -2.39 -9.63 9.71
N ILE A 199 -3.45 -10.21 10.27
CA ILE A 199 -3.50 -11.59 10.74
C ILE A 199 -4.78 -12.26 10.26
N SER A 200 -4.71 -13.54 9.92
CA SER A 200 -5.84 -14.36 9.54
C SER A 200 -5.92 -15.61 10.42
N SER A 201 -7.05 -16.33 10.31
CA SER A 201 -7.29 -17.61 11.01
C SER A 201 -7.74 -18.71 10.07
N ASN A 202 -7.49 -18.52 8.77
CA ASN A 202 -7.97 -19.38 7.69
C ASN A 202 -6.94 -20.43 7.25
N GLY A 203 -5.85 -20.61 8.00
CA GLY A 203 -4.73 -21.47 7.62
C GLY A 203 -3.89 -20.94 6.46
N GLY A 204 -4.11 -19.70 6.00
CA GLY A 204 -3.29 -19.03 4.99
C GLY A 204 -1.96 -18.54 5.55
N HIS A 205 -1.15 -17.85 4.73
CA HIS A 205 0.18 -17.37 5.13
C HIS A 205 0.15 -16.29 6.22
N TYR A 206 -0.99 -15.63 6.43
CA TYR A 206 -1.22 -14.70 7.55
C TYR A 206 -1.81 -15.38 8.80
N ASP A 207 -1.99 -16.71 8.79
CA ASP A 207 -2.36 -17.47 10.00
C ASP A 207 -1.10 -17.83 10.79
N LEU A 208 -0.67 -16.87 11.61
CA LEU A 208 0.59 -16.91 12.34
C LEU A 208 0.48 -17.60 13.71
N ARG A 209 -0.70 -18.14 14.06
CA ARG A 209 -0.94 -18.73 15.40
C ARG A 209 0.06 -19.84 15.73
N THR A 210 0.41 -20.68 14.75
CA THR A 210 1.41 -21.74 14.94
C THR A 210 2.81 -21.18 15.19
N ILE A 211 3.21 -20.14 14.44
CA ILE A 211 4.51 -19.48 14.60
C ILE A 211 4.61 -18.82 15.97
N PHE A 212 3.56 -18.10 16.40
CA PHE A 212 3.54 -17.46 17.72
C PHE A 212 3.57 -18.46 18.87
N ARG A 213 2.88 -19.60 18.76
CA ARG A 213 2.99 -20.70 19.74
C ARG A 213 4.42 -21.23 19.85
N ALA A 214 5.10 -21.41 18.71
CA ALA A 214 6.47 -21.90 18.70
C ALA A 214 7.42 -20.90 19.38
N LEU A 215 7.31 -19.61 19.06
CA LEU A 215 8.11 -18.56 19.70
C LEU A 215 7.85 -18.50 21.22
N ALA A 216 6.59 -18.54 21.64
CA ALA A 216 6.25 -18.54 23.06
C ALA A 216 6.80 -19.75 23.82
N ALA A 217 6.81 -20.94 23.19
CA ALA A 217 7.36 -22.16 23.76
C ALA A 217 8.89 -22.12 23.93
N GLU A 218 9.60 -21.36 23.09
CA GLU A 218 11.04 -21.09 23.21
C GLU A 218 11.36 -20.00 24.25
N GLY A 219 10.35 -19.44 24.93
CA GLY A 219 10.51 -18.44 25.99
C GLY A 219 10.49 -16.99 25.52
N PHE A 220 10.12 -16.72 24.26
CA PHE A 220 9.90 -15.35 23.79
C PHE A 220 8.55 -14.81 24.28
N GLU A 221 8.52 -13.52 24.59
CA GLU A 221 7.29 -12.78 24.86
C GLU A 221 6.80 -12.13 23.56
N VAL A 222 5.68 -12.60 23.01
CA VAL A 222 5.16 -12.18 21.70
C VAL A 222 4.02 -11.19 21.87
N HIS A 223 4.24 -9.95 21.47
CA HIS A 223 3.24 -8.88 21.45
C HIS A 223 2.65 -8.74 20.06
N ILE A 224 1.34 -8.82 19.95
CA ILE A 224 0.61 -8.81 18.68
C ILE A 224 -0.24 -7.55 18.60
N TYR A 225 0.09 -6.64 17.69
CA TYR A 225 -0.70 -5.45 17.34
C TYR A 225 -1.37 -5.68 15.99
N PRO A 226 -2.65 -6.07 15.99
CA PRO A 226 -3.34 -6.43 14.76
C PRO A 226 -3.79 -5.19 13.99
N SER A 227 -3.77 -5.26 12.65
CA SER A 227 -4.39 -4.21 11.82
C SER A 227 -5.92 -4.17 11.94
N ARG A 228 -6.54 -5.29 12.36
CA ARG A 228 -7.96 -5.41 12.72
C ARG A 228 -8.15 -6.48 13.79
N ASP A 229 -9.04 -6.24 14.74
CA ASP A 229 -9.29 -7.18 15.83
C ASP A 229 -9.73 -8.57 15.32
N LYS A 230 -9.22 -9.61 15.96
CA LYS A 230 -9.39 -11.01 15.59
C LYS A 230 -9.46 -11.89 16.84
N ALA A 231 -10.68 -12.30 17.19
CA ALA A 231 -10.97 -13.05 18.41
C ALA A 231 -10.16 -14.34 18.58
N ASP A 232 -9.78 -15.01 17.48
CA ASP A 232 -8.96 -16.22 17.55
C ASP A 232 -7.56 -15.97 18.15
N TYR A 233 -7.01 -14.76 17.99
CA TYR A 233 -5.72 -14.38 18.56
C TYR A 233 -5.85 -13.91 20.00
N GLN A 234 -6.99 -13.32 20.38
CA GLN A 234 -7.30 -13.14 21.81
C GLN A 234 -7.36 -14.50 22.51
N THR A 235 -8.06 -15.48 21.93
CA THR A 235 -8.16 -16.84 22.48
C THR A 235 -6.78 -17.51 22.56
N LEU A 236 -5.91 -17.24 21.59
CA LEU A 236 -4.52 -17.70 21.62
C LEU A 236 -3.77 -17.11 22.82
N ALA A 237 -3.83 -15.79 23.02
CA ALA A 237 -3.19 -15.12 24.15
C ALA A 237 -3.72 -15.59 25.51
N ASP A 238 -5.02 -15.86 25.60
CA ASP A 238 -5.65 -16.37 26.84
C ASP A 238 -5.19 -17.80 27.19
N THR A 239 -4.70 -18.57 26.22
CA THR A 239 -4.38 -20.01 26.38
C THR A 239 -2.88 -20.31 26.34
N VAL A 240 -2.05 -19.39 25.87
CA VAL A 240 -0.61 -19.60 25.69
C VAL A 240 0.14 -18.54 26.49
N PRO A 241 0.87 -18.94 27.55
CA PRO A 241 1.75 -18.02 28.27
C PRO A 241 2.71 -17.32 27.32
N ASN A 242 3.05 -16.06 27.63
CA ASN A 242 3.96 -15.23 26.85
C ASN A 242 3.43 -14.76 25.48
N ILE A 243 2.15 -14.98 25.15
CA ILE A 243 1.50 -14.30 24.02
C ILE A 243 0.61 -13.19 24.58
N ILE A 244 0.87 -11.95 24.15
CA ILE A 244 0.08 -10.77 24.51
C ILE A 244 -0.59 -10.24 23.25
N TYR A 245 -1.92 -10.29 23.24
CA TYR A 245 -2.73 -9.71 22.18
C TYR A 245 -3.20 -8.31 22.58
N HIS A 246 -2.91 -7.32 21.74
CA HIS A 246 -3.32 -5.93 21.93
C HIS A 246 -4.54 -5.61 21.06
N PRO A 247 -5.39 -4.66 21.47
CA PRO A 247 -6.39 -4.12 20.56
C PRO A 247 -5.72 -3.40 19.39
N SER A 248 -6.42 -3.33 18.25
CA SER A 248 -5.95 -2.52 17.13
C SER A 248 -5.78 -1.05 17.54
N LEU A 249 -4.64 -0.46 17.17
CA LEU A 249 -4.29 0.92 17.51
C LEU A 249 -4.32 1.81 16.27
N ALA A 250 -4.70 3.08 16.46
CA ALA A 250 -4.48 4.10 15.46
C ALA A 250 -2.97 4.25 15.18
N PRO A 251 -2.55 4.55 13.93
CA PRO A 251 -1.14 4.60 13.55
C PRO A 251 -0.26 5.45 14.47
N GLU A 252 -0.68 6.67 14.85
CA GLU A 252 0.10 7.55 15.73
C GLU A 252 0.44 6.89 17.07
N LYS A 253 -0.57 6.27 17.70
CA LYS A 253 -0.39 5.56 18.98
C LYS A 253 0.45 4.30 18.81
N LEU A 254 0.27 3.58 17.72
CA LEU A 254 1.03 2.37 17.42
C LEU A 254 2.52 2.69 17.29
N PHE A 255 2.89 3.73 16.54
CA PHE A 255 4.29 4.15 16.39
C PHE A 255 4.91 4.61 17.72
N GLU A 256 4.15 5.23 18.61
CA GLU A 256 4.60 5.55 19.97
C GLU A 256 4.79 4.28 20.81
N GLU A 257 3.83 3.36 20.77
CA GLU A 257 3.81 2.14 21.59
C GLU A 257 4.93 1.15 21.20
N ILE A 258 5.19 0.95 19.90
CA ILE A 258 6.23 0.01 19.45
C ILE A 258 7.64 0.48 19.85
N THR A 259 7.84 1.75 20.20
CA THR A 259 9.14 2.24 20.68
C THR A 259 9.46 1.79 22.10
N GLN A 260 8.49 1.25 22.86
CA GLN A 260 8.68 0.76 24.22
C GLN A 260 9.38 -0.61 24.31
N TYR A 261 9.70 -1.20 23.17
CA TYR A 261 10.31 -2.52 23.04
C TYR A 261 11.81 -2.42 22.77
#